data_AF-A0A920RKX5-F1
#
_entry.id   AF-A0A920RKX5-F1
#
_cell.length_a   1.000
_cell.length_b   1.000
_cell.length_c   1.000
_cell.angle_alpha   90.00
_cell.angle_beta   90.00
_cell.angle_gamma   90.00
#
_symmetry.space_group_name_H-M   'P 1'
#
loop_
_entity.id
_entity.type
_entity.pdbx_description
1 polymer ?
#
loop_
_entity_poly.entity_id
_entity_poly.type
_entity_poly.pdbx_seq_one_letter_code
_entity_poly.pdbx_strand_id
1 'polypeptide(L)'
;MMRIQDGFVTRPFWIMLYAQKLSGDKKYLESARRAADVLLSAQSHAGGWPDQWLFPGGSTPSSGVRNGAISFNDGATNASFQIMVMMYHLTNNKKYVAKLGRLGPWLAKANLGEGDVVGLGGAVPRRWQTGRARQYEIELPYTRVTAWHVGPLLTWLFLMDGDKAHMELLKRAYATLERMRQKDLEPDNMADWDAIHEVWMDAPPILASSTAPGCQTPSCPTGRTGAVCKSRSR
;
A
#
# COMPACT_ATOMS: atom_id res chain seq x y z
N MET A 1 -10.93 15.49 -5.79
CA MET A 1 -10.07 14.41 -5.24
C MET A 1 -9.13 13.93 -6.35
N MET A 2 -7.90 13.54 -6.02
CA MET A 2 -6.97 12.85 -6.92
C MET A 2 -6.67 11.47 -6.36
N ARG A 3 -6.92 10.40 -7.14
CA ARG A 3 -6.46 9.04 -6.81
C ARG A 3 -5.03 8.87 -7.31
N ILE A 4 -4.13 8.43 -6.44
CA ILE A 4 -2.70 8.31 -6.71
C ILE A 4 -2.33 6.85 -7.00
N GLN A 5 -2.90 5.92 -6.25
CA GLN A 5 -2.72 4.47 -6.43
C GLN A 5 -3.34 3.93 -7.73
N ASP A 6 -3.16 2.64 -8.02
CA ASP A 6 -3.69 1.92 -9.19
C ASP A 6 -3.22 2.44 -10.54
N GLY A 7 -2.15 3.26 -10.53
CA GLY A 7 -1.58 3.85 -11.74
C GLY A 7 -2.44 4.94 -12.37
N PHE A 8 -3.40 5.54 -11.65
CA PHE A 8 -4.25 6.62 -12.16
C PHE A 8 -3.45 7.85 -12.60
N VAL A 9 -2.36 8.17 -11.90
CA VAL A 9 -1.44 9.26 -12.29
C VAL A 9 -0.28 8.71 -13.13
N THR A 10 0.27 7.58 -12.72
CA THR A 10 1.50 7.01 -13.29
C THR A 10 1.36 6.53 -14.73
N ARG A 11 0.28 5.80 -15.05
CA ARG A 11 0.11 5.28 -16.42
C ARG A 11 -0.05 6.42 -17.44
N PRO A 12 -0.91 7.43 -17.20
CA PRO A 12 -0.96 8.60 -18.09
C PRO A 12 0.36 9.36 -18.18
N PHE A 13 1.09 9.52 -17.07
CA PHE A 13 2.40 10.18 -17.07
C PHE A 13 3.37 9.55 -18.09
N TRP A 14 3.54 8.23 -18.03
CA TRP A 14 4.44 7.51 -18.95
C TRP A 14 3.95 7.55 -20.40
N ILE A 15 2.64 7.41 -20.62
CA ILE A 15 2.05 7.50 -21.97
C ILE A 15 2.30 8.89 -22.58
N MET A 16 2.19 9.97 -21.80
CA MET A 16 2.49 11.32 -22.27
C MET A 16 3.96 11.49 -22.64
N LEU A 17 4.89 11.00 -21.82
CA LEU A 17 6.32 11.04 -22.17
C LEU A 17 6.62 10.22 -23.42
N TYR A 18 6.00 9.05 -23.57
CA TYR A 18 6.14 8.23 -24.77
C TYR A 18 5.57 8.92 -26.01
N ALA A 19 4.39 9.54 -25.91
CA ALA A 19 3.79 10.31 -26.99
C ALA A 19 4.68 11.49 -27.40
N GLN A 20 5.25 12.23 -26.45
CA GLN A 20 6.21 13.29 -26.76
C GLN A 20 7.43 12.77 -27.51
N LYS A 21 7.99 11.62 -27.08
CA LYS A 21 9.15 11.01 -27.74
C LYS A 21 8.86 10.65 -29.19
N LEU A 22 7.65 10.14 -29.47
CA LEU A 22 7.26 9.72 -30.82
C LEU A 22 6.88 10.90 -31.73
N SER A 23 6.15 11.88 -31.22
CA SER A 23 5.61 12.96 -32.04
C SER A 23 6.46 14.22 -32.05
N GLY A 24 7.35 14.42 -31.07
CA GLY A 24 8.03 15.69 -30.82
C GLY A 24 7.12 16.79 -30.26
N ASP A 25 5.82 16.53 -30.08
CA ASP A 25 4.85 17.54 -29.64
C ASP A 25 5.05 17.86 -28.16
N LYS A 26 5.46 19.10 -27.88
CA LYS A 26 5.78 19.59 -26.54
C LYS A 26 4.60 19.54 -25.58
N LYS A 27 3.34 19.55 -26.08
CA LYS A 27 2.15 19.55 -25.21
C LYS A 27 2.10 18.34 -24.28
N TYR A 28 2.64 17.21 -24.71
CA TYR A 28 2.63 15.99 -23.91
C TYR A 28 3.63 16.05 -22.76
N LEU A 29 4.86 16.53 -23.00
CA LEU A 29 5.83 16.79 -21.92
C LEU A 29 5.31 17.85 -20.94
N GLU A 30 4.68 18.92 -21.46
CA GLU A 30 4.07 19.94 -20.61
C GLU A 30 2.94 19.39 -19.74
N SER A 31 2.15 18.46 -20.27
CA SER A 31 1.09 17.79 -19.52
C SER A 31 1.65 16.83 -18.46
N ALA A 32 2.69 16.07 -18.79
CA ALA A 32 3.41 15.22 -17.84
C ALA A 32 4.04 16.05 -16.70
N ARG A 33 4.63 17.20 -17.03
CA ARG A 33 5.18 18.16 -16.06
C ARG A 33 4.10 18.69 -15.11
N ARG A 34 2.94 19.11 -15.63
CA ARG A 34 1.81 19.55 -14.79
C ARG A 34 1.31 18.44 -13.87
N ALA A 35 1.19 17.21 -14.37
CA ALA A 35 0.80 16.06 -13.56
C ALA A 35 1.78 15.82 -12.39
N ALA A 36 3.09 15.88 -12.66
CA ALA A 36 4.11 15.75 -11.63
C ALA A 36 4.10 16.90 -10.62
N ASP A 37 3.87 18.14 -11.05
CA ASP A 37 3.77 19.30 -10.17
C ASP A 37 2.56 19.20 -9.22
N VAL A 38 1.41 18.76 -9.73
CA VAL A 38 0.23 18.49 -8.89
C VAL A 38 0.50 17.33 -7.94
N LEU A 39 1.11 16.24 -8.40
CA LEU A 39 1.46 15.09 -7.56
C LEU A 39 2.45 15.47 -6.45
N LEU A 40 3.43 16.33 -6.74
CA LEU A 40 4.40 16.83 -5.78
C LEU A 40 3.73 17.62 -4.65
N SER A 41 2.63 18.33 -4.95
CA SER A 41 1.84 19.04 -3.92
C SER A 41 1.18 18.10 -2.89
N ALA A 42 0.97 16.84 -3.26
CA ALA A 42 0.40 15.80 -2.40
C ALA A 42 1.45 15.03 -1.59
N GLN A 43 2.74 15.31 -1.78
CA GLN A 43 3.83 14.59 -1.12
C GLN A 43 3.88 14.92 0.38
N SER A 44 3.90 13.87 1.20
CA SER A 44 4.09 14.01 2.65
C SER A 44 5.44 14.64 2.99
N HIS A 45 5.58 15.17 4.21
CA HIS A 45 6.85 15.72 4.68
C HIS A 45 7.99 14.68 4.67
N ALA A 46 7.65 13.41 4.82
CA ALA A 46 8.57 12.28 4.82
C ALA A 46 8.89 11.72 3.43
N GLY A 47 8.35 12.32 2.36
CA GLY A 47 8.73 12.00 0.98
C GLY A 47 7.86 10.97 0.27
N GLY A 48 6.92 10.32 0.96
CA GLY A 48 5.95 9.39 0.35
C GLY A 48 4.59 10.02 0.04
N TRP A 49 3.67 9.22 -0.50
CA TRP A 49 2.34 9.66 -0.95
C TRP A 49 1.22 8.77 -0.39
N PRO A 50 0.01 9.34 -0.18
CA PRO A 50 -1.18 8.58 0.20
C PRO A 50 -1.81 7.86 -1.01
N ASP A 51 -2.84 7.05 -0.78
CA ASP A 51 -3.65 6.45 -1.85
C ASP A 51 -4.40 7.54 -2.63
N GLN A 52 -4.84 8.57 -1.90
CA GLN A 52 -5.72 9.62 -2.40
C GLN A 52 -5.39 10.97 -1.77
N TRP A 53 -5.52 12.02 -2.58
CA TRP A 53 -5.40 13.40 -2.16
C TRP A 53 -6.71 14.16 -2.30
N LEU A 54 -7.21 14.70 -1.18
CA LEU A 54 -8.38 15.56 -1.15
C LEU A 54 -7.94 17.03 -1.20
N PHE A 55 -8.34 17.71 -2.26
CA PHE A 55 -8.26 19.16 -2.35
C PHE A 55 -9.32 19.81 -1.44
N PRO A 56 -9.13 21.06 -0.98
CA PRO A 56 -10.15 21.80 -0.23
C PRO A 56 -11.51 21.74 -0.93
N GLY A 57 -12.58 21.46 -0.18
CA GLY A 57 -13.95 21.33 -0.72
C GLY A 57 -14.27 20.01 -1.42
N GLY A 58 -13.31 19.06 -1.51
CA GLY A 58 -13.58 17.71 -2.00
C GLY A 58 -14.40 16.87 -1.02
N SER A 59 -15.30 16.01 -1.52
CA SER A 59 -16.19 15.19 -0.69
C SER A 59 -16.08 13.67 -0.92
N THR A 60 -16.49 12.96 0.16
CA THR A 60 -17.04 11.58 0.32
C THR A 60 -16.18 10.32 0.02
N PRO A 61 -16.73 9.08 0.20
CA PRO A 61 -16.18 8.05 1.07
C PRO A 61 -15.42 7.00 0.27
N SER A 62 -14.12 6.95 0.44
CA SER A 62 -13.29 5.95 -0.22
C SER A 62 -12.34 5.31 0.79
N SER A 63 -12.26 3.98 0.69
CA SER A 63 -11.47 3.11 1.54
C SER A 63 -10.02 3.12 1.09
N GLY A 64 -9.19 3.81 1.86
CA GLY A 64 -7.78 4.04 1.55
C GLY A 64 -7.24 5.22 2.35
N VAL A 65 -5.91 5.28 2.48
CA VAL A 65 -5.24 6.31 3.26
C VAL A 65 -5.12 7.61 2.49
N ARG A 66 -5.33 8.72 3.20
CA ARG A 66 -5.47 10.07 2.62
C ARG A 66 -4.39 11.01 3.14
N ASN A 67 -4.31 12.18 2.51
CA ASN A 67 -3.57 13.39 2.90
C ASN A 67 -2.52 13.21 4.01
N GLY A 68 -1.23 13.33 3.66
CA GLY A 68 -0.12 13.33 4.62
C GLY A 68 0.32 11.95 5.10
N ALA A 69 -0.47 10.90 4.85
CA ALA A 69 -0.09 9.51 5.02
C ALA A 69 0.90 9.03 3.93
N ILE A 70 1.52 7.88 4.18
CA ILE A 70 2.33 7.15 3.20
C ILE A 70 1.65 5.80 2.94
N SER A 71 1.51 5.49 1.66
CA SER A 71 0.96 4.23 1.19
C SER A 71 1.88 3.55 0.21
N PHE A 72 2.00 2.25 0.37
CA PHE A 72 2.59 1.35 -0.60
C PHE A 72 1.51 0.61 -1.39
N ASN A 73 0.22 0.77 -1.03
CA ASN A 73 -0.85 0.11 -1.74
C ASN A 73 -0.87 0.52 -3.22
N ASP A 74 -0.89 -0.50 -4.07
CA ASP A 74 -0.94 -0.41 -5.53
C ASP A 74 0.02 0.64 -6.12
N GLY A 75 1.20 0.75 -5.49
CA GLY A 75 2.31 1.57 -5.94
C GLY A 75 2.19 3.07 -5.66
N ALA A 76 1.28 3.54 -4.80
CA ALA A 76 1.08 4.97 -4.55
C ALA A 76 2.39 5.75 -4.32
N THR A 77 3.23 5.31 -3.38
CA THR A 77 4.53 5.94 -3.12
C THR A 77 5.56 5.60 -4.19
N ASN A 78 5.72 4.33 -4.55
CA ASN A 78 6.75 3.88 -5.49
C ASN A 78 6.64 4.50 -6.88
N ALA A 79 5.42 4.53 -7.41
CA ALA A 79 5.15 5.06 -8.74
C ALA A 79 5.35 6.58 -8.75
N SER A 80 4.90 7.27 -7.70
CA SER A 80 5.11 8.71 -7.53
C SER A 80 6.60 9.05 -7.38
N PHE A 81 7.36 8.24 -6.64
CA PHE A 81 8.81 8.38 -6.52
C PHE A 81 9.50 8.32 -7.90
N GLN A 82 9.15 7.32 -8.73
CA GLN A 82 9.71 7.16 -10.07
C GLN A 82 9.37 8.33 -10.98
N ILE A 83 8.14 8.87 -10.91
CA ILE A 83 7.75 10.09 -11.64
C ILE A 83 8.65 11.26 -11.23
N MET A 84 8.90 11.44 -9.93
CA MET A 84 9.76 12.53 -9.45
C MET A 84 11.21 12.39 -9.92
N VAL A 85 11.77 11.19 -9.86
CA VAL A 85 13.12 10.91 -10.37
C VAL A 85 13.19 11.19 -11.88
N MET A 86 12.21 10.71 -12.65
CA MET A 86 12.14 10.98 -14.09
C MET A 86 12.05 12.48 -14.38
N MET A 87 11.18 13.21 -13.68
CA MET A 87 11.05 14.66 -13.87
C MET A 87 12.31 15.42 -13.50
N TYR A 88 13.05 14.97 -12.48
CA TYR A 88 14.37 15.53 -12.20
C TYR A 88 15.33 15.32 -13.37
N HIS A 89 15.41 14.12 -13.95
CA HIS A 89 16.27 13.88 -15.12
C HIS A 89 15.85 14.66 -16.36
N LEU A 90 14.55 14.88 -16.58
CA LEU A 90 14.05 15.63 -17.73
C LEU A 90 14.25 17.14 -17.59
N THR A 91 14.30 17.68 -16.37
CA THR A 91 14.26 19.14 -16.12
C THR A 91 15.46 19.68 -15.36
N ASN A 92 16.29 18.82 -14.79
CA ASN A 92 17.32 19.13 -13.81
C ASN A 92 16.81 19.95 -12.59
N ASN A 93 15.49 19.96 -12.33
CA ASN A 93 14.91 20.73 -11.24
C ASN A 93 14.89 19.91 -9.95
N LYS A 94 15.73 20.32 -8.99
CA LYS A 94 15.89 19.63 -7.70
C LYS A 94 14.60 19.59 -6.85
N LYS A 95 13.58 20.40 -7.15
CA LYS A 95 12.30 20.38 -6.43
C LYS A 95 11.66 18.99 -6.39
N TYR A 96 11.81 18.20 -7.46
CA TYR A 96 11.19 16.88 -7.58
C TYR A 96 11.85 15.85 -6.64
N VAL A 97 13.16 15.97 -6.39
CA VAL A 97 13.91 14.99 -5.58
C VAL A 97 14.15 15.46 -4.14
N ALA A 98 13.83 16.73 -3.81
CA ALA A 98 14.20 17.39 -2.56
C ALA A 98 13.77 16.67 -1.26
N LYS A 99 12.69 15.87 -1.31
CA LYS A 99 12.17 15.15 -0.14
C LYS A 99 12.31 13.62 -0.23
N LEU A 100 12.76 13.07 -1.37
CA LEU A 100 12.74 11.62 -1.59
C LEU A 100 13.63 10.87 -0.59
N GLY A 101 14.83 11.38 -0.28
CA GLY A 101 15.74 10.76 0.68
C GLY A 101 15.18 10.66 2.12
N ARG A 102 14.12 11.41 2.44
CA ARG A 102 13.47 11.34 3.77
C ARG A 102 12.71 10.02 3.96
N LEU A 103 12.44 9.28 2.89
CA LEU A 103 11.78 7.97 2.95
C LEU A 103 12.64 6.92 3.64
N GLY A 104 13.97 6.96 3.53
CA GLY A 104 14.84 5.94 4.13
C GLY A 104 14.76 5.89 5.66
N PRO A 105 15.08 6.99 6.36
CA PRO A 105 14.86 7.08 7.80
C PRO A 105 13.40 6.88 8.19
N TRP A 106 12.47 7.17 7.26
CA TRP A 106 11.06 6.91 7.49
C TRP A 106 10.77 5.39 7.53
N LEU A 107 11.19 4.66 6.50
CA LEU A 107 10.98 3.22 6.37
C LEU A 107 11.58 2.43 7.54
N ALA A 108 12.76 2.83 8.01
CA ALA A 108 13.40 2.21 9.17
C ALA A 108 12.53 2.28 10.44
N LYS A 109 11.78 3.38 10.63
CA LYS A 109 10.87 3.58 11.78
C LYS A 109 9.50 2.97 11.58
N ALA A 110 9.06 2.81 10.32
CA ALA A 110 7.77 2.23 9.98
C ALA A 110 7.77 0.69 9.99
N ASN A 111 8.89 0.07 10.36
CA ASN A 111 8.98 -1.38 10.54
C ASN A 111 8.01 -1.85 11.64
N LEU A 112 7.19 -2.85 11.32
CA LEU A 112 6.19 -3.42 12.24
C LEU A 112 6.70 -4.61 13.04
N GLY A 113 7.78 -5.24 12.60
CA GLY A 113 8.28 -6.43 13.28
C GLY A 113 9.15 -6.09 14.50
N GLU A 114 9.15 -6.99 15.48
CA GLU A 114 10.02 -6.95 16.64
C GLU A 114 11.24 -7.87 16.44
N GLY A 115 12.36 -7.52 17.07
CA GLY A 115 13.60 -8.30 17.01
C GLY A 115 14.07 -8.54 15.57
N ASP A 116 14.09 -9.82 15.17
CA ASP A 116 14.55 -10.24 13.85
C ASP A 116 13.48 -10.09 12.76
N VAL A 117 12.23 -9.82 13.12
CA VAL A 117 11.14 -9.63 12.16
C VAL A 117 11.22 -8.22 11.58
N VAL A 118 11.27 -8.14 10.27
CA VAL A 118 11.20 -6.89 9.51
C VAL A 118 10.12 -7.00 8.46
N GLY A 119 9.20 -6.04 8.46
CA GLY A 119 8.19 -5.91 7.44
C GLY A 119 7.34 -4.65 7.62
N LEU A 120 6.75 -4.22 6.51
CA LEU A 120 5.91 -3.04 6.47
C LEU A 120 4.51 -3.41 5.98
N GLY A 121 3.51 -2.69 6.48
CA GLY A 121 2.13 -2.80 6.00
C GLY A 121 1.89 -1.96 4.75
N GLY A 122 0.77 -2.24 4.07
CA GLY A 122 0.40 -1.57 2.81
C GLY A 122 0.04 -0.10 2.97
N ALA A 123 -0.47 0.30 4.14
CA ALA A 123 -0.94 1.64 4.41
C ALA A 123 -0.47 2.13 5.78
N VAL A 124 0.07 3.36 5.81
CA VAL A 124 0.63 3.97 7.03
C VAL A 124 -0.02 5.34 7.27
N PRO A 125 -1.24 5.36 7.85
CA PRO A 125 -2.06 6.56 8.02
C PRO A 125 -1.54 7.55 9.07
N ARG A 126 -0.74 7.11 10.05
CA ARG A 126 -0.18 7.96 11.11
C ARG A 126 1.30 7.68 11.31
N ARG A 127 2.06 8.72 11.68
CA ARG A 127 3.49 8.72 12.03
C ARG A 127 3.99 7.33 12.45
N TRP A 128 4.48 6.54 11.49
CA TRP A 128 5.17 5.26 11.71
C TRP A 128 4.31 4.04 12.03
N GLN A 129 3.00 4.19 12.21
CA GLN A 129 2.10 3.10 12.56
C GLN A 129 1.28 2.72 11.34
N THR A 130 1.38 1.45 10.94
CA THR A 130 0.48 0.94 9.92
C THR A 130 -0.93 0.95 10.46
N GLY A 131 -1.87 1.22 9.58
CA GLY A 131 -3.26 1.28 9.92
C GLY A 131 -4.06 0.59 8.84
N ARG A 132 -5.25 0.18 9.23
CA ARG A 132 -6.22 -0.41 8.32
C ARG A 132 -6.53 0.54 7.15
N ALA A 133 -6.56 -0.01 5.94
CA ALA A 133 -7.02 0.72 4.74
C ALA A 133 -8.50 0.43 4.46
N ARG A 134 -8.82 -0.84 4.15
CA ARG A 134 -10.17 -1.41 4.04
C ARG A 134 -10.48 -2.34 5.23
N GLN A 135 -11.74 -2.72 5.41
CA GLN A 135 -12.15 -3.63 6.49
C GLN A 135 -11.36 -4.96 6.51
N TYR A 136 -10.89 -5.42 5.35
CA TYR A 136 -10.09 -6.64 5.20
C TYR A 136 -8.59 -6.39 5.03
N GLU A 137 -8.13 -5.13 5.00
CA GLU A 137 -6.70 -4.78 4.88
C GLU A 137 -6.19 -4.29 6.22
N ILE A 138 -5.82 -5.25 7.07
CA ILE A 138 -5.51 -5.04 8.48
C ILE A 138 -4.02 -4.70 8.71
N GLU A 139 -3.69 -4.34 9.95
CA GLU A 139 -2.37 -3.90 10.40
C GLU A 139 -1.38 -5.06 10.52
N LEU A 140 -0.90 -5.57 9.38
CA LEU A 140 0.10 -6.64 9.33
C LEU A 140 1.24 -6.32 8.36
N PRO A 141 2.45 -6.88 8.61
CA PRO A 141 3.51 -6.92 7.61
C PRO A 141 3.00 -7.65 6.36
N TYR A 142 2.92 -6.94 5.24
CA TYR A 142 2.37 -7.53 4.02
C TYR A 142 3.51 -7.97 3.09
N THR A 143 3.60 -9.26 2.80
CA THR A 143 4.71 -9.85 2.02
C THR A 143 4.87 -9.19 0.65
N ARG A 144 3.74 -8.85 0.00
CA ARG A 144 3.70 -8.08 -1.26
C ARG A 144 4.42 -6.74 -1.14
N VAL A 145 4.27 -6.02 -0.03
CA VAL A 145 4.85 -4.68 0.15
C VAL A 145 6.37 -4.75 0.15
N THR A 146 6.95 -5.73 0.83
CA THR A 146 8.41 -5.94 0.82
C THR A 146 8.91 -6.22 -0.60
N ALA A 147 8.31 -7.19 -1.29
CA ALA A 147 8.79 -7.63 -2.60
C ALA A 147 8.57 -6.59 -3.72
N TRP A 148 7.40 -5.97 -3.77
CA TRP A 148 6.99 -5.13 -4.92
C TRP A 148 7.21 -3.63 -4.68
N HIS A 149 7.32 -3.19 -3.42
CA HIS A 149 7.29 -1.78 -3.09
C HIS A 149 8.52 -1.34 -2.31
N VAL A 150 8.61 -1.71 -1.03
CA VAL A 150 9.70 -1.24 -0.15
C VAL A 150 11.06 -1.72 -0.66
N GLY A 151 11.18 -2.98 -1.09
CA GLY A 151 12.47 -3.51 -1.55
C GLY A 151 13.08 -2.71 -2.70
N PRO A 152 12.37 -2.56 -3.84
CA PRO A 152 12.83 -1.69 -4.92
C PRO A 152 13.07 -0.24 -4.48
N LEU A 153 12.27 0.29 -3.56
CA LEU A 153 12.41 1.65 -3.05
C LEU A 153 13.70 1.83 -2.23
N LEU A 154 14.05 0.87 -1.37
CA LEU A 154 15.31 0.87 -0.61
C LEU A 154 16.53 0.82 -1.54
N THR A 155 16.46 0.04 -2.62
CA THR A 155 17.50 0.06 -3.66
C THR A 155 17.64 1.44 -4.28
N TRP A 156 16.53 2.09 -4.66
CA TRP A 156 16.58 3.45 -5.20
C TRP A 156 17.16 4.46 -4.22
N LEU A 157 16.80 4.37 -2.93
CA LEU A 157 17.34 5.26 -1.90
C LEU A 157 18.85 5.09 -1.76
N PHE A 158 19.35 3.83 -1.74
CA PHE A 158 20.79 3.55 -1.76
C PHE A 158 21.48 4.13 -2.99
N LEU A 159 20.86 4.03 -4.17
CA LEU A 159 21.43 4.63 -5.39
C LEU A 159 21.46 6.16 -5.33
N MET A 160 20.61 6.80 -4.51
CA MET A 160 20.57 8.25 -4.37
C MET A 160 21.60 8.80 -3.37
N ASP A 161 21.84 8.10 -2.25
CA ASP A 161 22.65 8.62 -1.14
C ASP A 161 23.84 7.74 -0.72
N GLY A 162 23.91 6.49 -1.19
CA GLY A 162 24.95 5.52 -0.83
C GLY A 162 24.84 4.97 0.59
N ASP A 163 23.76 5.27 1.33
CA ASP A 163 23.59 4.81 2.71
C ASP A 163 23.27 3.31 2.75
N LYS A 164 24.24 2.55 3.26
CA LYS A 164 24.15 1.09 3.39
C LYS A 164 23.01 0.65 4.31
N ALA A 165 22.51 1.53 5.19
CA ALA A 165 21.37 1.23 6.06
C ALA A 165 20.13 0.79 5.27
N HIS A 166 19.90 1.31 4.06
CA HIS A 166 18.79 0.89 3.19
C HIS A 166 18.92 -0.57 2.78
N MET A 167 20.13 -0.99 2.41
CA MET A 167 20.41 -2.35 1.97
C MET A 167 20.41 -3.34 3.14
N GLU A 168 20.87 -2.92 4.32
CA GLU A 168 20.77 -3.75 5.52
C GLU A 168 19.31 -3.96 5.95
N LEU A 169 18.47 -2.92 5.86
CA LEU A 169 17.03 -3.06 6.10
C LEU A 169 16.38 -4.02 5.08
N LEU A 170 16.76 -3.93 3.80
CA LEU A 170 16.28 -4.82 2.75
C LEU A 170 16.65 -6.28 3.02
N LYS A 171 17.92 -6.56 3.38
CA LYS A 171 18.37 -7.92 3.72
C LYS A 171 17.59 -8.49 4.89
N ARG A 172 17.35 -7.71 5.95
CA ARG A 172 16.54 -8.15 7.10
C ARG A 172 15.08 -8.43 6.72
N ALA A 173 14.49 -7.62 5.84
CA ALA A 173 13.16 -7.87 5.32
C ALA A 173 13.10 -9.17 4.50
N TYR A 174 14.11 -9.45 3.67
CA TYR A 174 14.20 -10.72 2.95
C TYR A 174 14.44 -11.93 3.86
N ALA A 175 15.25 -11.78 4.92
CA ALA A 175 15.40 -12.84 5.92
C ALA A 175 14.07 -13.18 6.60
N THR A 176 13.20 -12.18 6.79
CA THR A 176 11.83 -12.42 7.30
C THR A 176 10.99 -13.21 6.31
N LEU A 177 11.00 -12.83 5.03
CA LEU A 177 10.28 -13.57 3.98
C LEU A 177 10.80 -15.01 3.82
N GLU A 178 12.11 -15.22 3.93
CA GLU A 178 12.69 -16.55 3.85
C GLU A 178 12.26 -17.43 5.03
N ARG A 179 12.22 -16.89 6.26
CA ARG A 179 11.67 -17.63 7.41
C ARG A 179 10.20 -18.01 7.22
N MET A 180 9.39 -17.10 6.66
CA MET A 180 8.00 -17.41 6.31
C MET A 180 7.94 -18.54 5.28
N ARG A 181 8.74 -18.46 4.20
CA ARG A 181 8.79 -19.51 3.17
C ARG A 181 9.18 -20.87 3.75
N GLN A 182 10.16 -20.92 4.67
CA GLN A 182 10.59 -22.19 5.28
C GLN A 182 9.48 -22.79 6.14
N LYS A 183 8.74 -21.97 6.90
CA LYS A 183 7.54 -22.38 7.64
C LYS A 183 6.46 -22.94 6.69
N ASP A 184 6.21 -22.25 5.58
CA ASP A 184 5.22 -22.67 4.56
C ASP A 184 5.55 -24.01 3.91
N LEU A 185 6.81 -24.46 3.98
CA LEU A 185 7.26 -25.75 3.43
C LEU A 185 7.26 -26.90 4.46
N GLU A 186 6.96 -26.64 5.73
CA GLU A 186 6.85 -27.68 6.74
C GLU A 186 5.65 -28.61 6.39
N PRO A 187 5.83 -29.95 6.35
CA PRO A 187 4.76 -30.88 5.93
C PRO A 187 3.49 -30.75 6.75
N ASP A 188 3.62 -30.47 8.05
CA ASP A 188 2.50 -30.32 8.98
C ASP A 188 1.72 -29.00 8.76
N ASN A 189 2.28 -28.05 8.01
CA ASN A 189 1.62 -26.77 7.70
C ASN A 189 0.54 -26.90 6.61
N MET A 190 0.42 -28.06 5.96
CA MET A 190 -0.70 -28.35 5.05
C MET A 190 -2.02 -28.59 5.78
N ALA A 191 -2.00 -29.03 7.04
CA ALA A 191 -3.21 -29.36 7.79
C ALA A 191 -4.17 -28.16 7.94
N ASP A 192 -3.63 -26.96 8.15
CA ASP A 192 -4.42 -25.72 8.21
C ASP A 192 -5.03 -25.37 6.85
N TRP A 193 -4.30 -25.59 5.76
CA TRP A 193 -4.80 -25.38 4.40
C TRP A 193 -5.90 -26.37 4.04
N ASP A 194 -5.76 -27.64 4.43
CA ASP A 194 -6.78 -28.67 4.25
C ASP A 194 -8.05 -28.32 5.02
N ALA A 195 -7.93 -27.87 6.27
CA ALA A 195 -9.05 -27.40 7.07
C ALA A 195 -9.76 -26.17 6.45
N ILE A 196 -8.99 -25.20 5.91
CA ILE A 196 -9.56 -24.06 5.18
C ILE A 196 -10.27 -24.53 3.92
N HIS A 197 -9.68 -25.48 3.18
CA HIS A 197 -10.25 -26.05 1.97
C HIS A 197 -11.61 -26.70 2.24
N GLU A 198 -11.71 -27.56 3.26
CA GLU A 198 -12.96 -28.20 3.66
C GLU A 198 -14.06 -27.17 3.93
N VAL A 199 -13.77 -26.16 4.76
CA VAL A 199 -14.73 -25.10 5.09
C VAL A 199 -15.13 -24.28 3.85
N TRP A 200 -14.18 -24.01 2.95
CA TRP A 200 -14.43 -23.17 1.78
C TRP A 200 -15.20 -23.91 0.69
N MET A 201 -14.93 -25.20 0.49
CA MET A 201 -15.65 -26.04 -0.46
C MET A 201 -17.07 -26.37 0.00
N ASP A 202 -17.27 -26.51 1.31
CA ASP A 202 -18.58 -26.77 1.91
C ASP A 202 -19.38 -25.48 2.19
N ALA A 203 -18.82 -24.31 1.87
CA ALA A 203 -19.52 -23.04 2.04
C ALA A 203 -20.76 -23.00 1.13
N PRO A 204 -21.97 -22.77 1.68
CA PRO A 204 -23.17 -22.70 0.87
C PRO A 204 -23.03 -21.56 -0.16
N PRO A 205 -23.57 -21.72 -1.38
CA PRO A 205 -23.52 -20.66 -2.38
C PRO A 205 -24.16 -19.40 -1.82
N ILE A 206 -23.59 -18.23 -2.15
CA ILE A 206 -24.05 -16.91 -1.69
C ILE A 206 -25.55 -16.67 -1.96
N LEU A 207 -26.13 -17.39 -2.92
CA LEU A 207 -27.55 -17.34 -3.27
C LEU A 207 -28.46 -18.19 -2.35
N ALA A 208 -27.91 -19.10 -1.55
CA ALA A 208 -28.63 -19.93 -0.59
C ALA A 208 -28.66 -19.34 0.83
N SER A 209 -27.84 -18.32 1.12
CA SER A 209 -28.02 -17.53 2.35
C SER A 209 -29.21 -16.59 2.15
N SER A 210 -30.39 -17.04 2.57
CA SER A 210 -31.52 -16.12 2.74
C SER A 210 -31.07 -15.04 3.73
N THR A 211 -30.82 -13.84 3.24
CA THR A 211 -30.84 -12.67 4.11
C THR A 211 -32.25 -12.60 4.67
N ALA A 212 -32.43 -13.10 5.90
CA ALA A 212 -33.66 -12.91 6.63
C ALA A 212 -33.95 -11.40 6.68
N PRO A 213 -35.13 -10.94 6.25
CA PRO A 213 -35.45 -9.52 6.24
C PRO A 213 -35.46 -9.04 7.70
N GLY A 214 -34.40 -8.35 8.10
CA GLY A 214 -34.25 -7.80 9.46
C GLY A 214 -32.84 -7.87 10.08
N CYS A 215 -31.92 -8.70 9.58
CA CYS A 215 -30.55 -8.75 10.11
C CYS A 215 -29.61 -7.83 9.31
N GLN A 216 -29.35 -6.63 9.85
CA GLN A 216 -28.21 -5.83 9.42
C GLN A 216 -26.94 -6.43 10.05
N THR A 217 -25.99 -6.78 9.19
CA THR A 217 -24.64 -7.32 9.42
C THR A 217 -24.53 -8.85 9.57
N PRO A 218 -23.66 -9.50 8.76
CA PRO A 218 -23.32 -10.91 8.96
C PRO A 218 -22.28 -11.00 10.07
N SER A 219 -22.70 -11.43 11.25
CA SER A 219 -21.77 -11.87 12.30
C SER A 219 -21.15 -13.22 11.89
N CYS A 220 -19.82 -13.30 11.87
CA CYS A 220 -19.08 -14.56 11.79
C CYS A 220 -19.57 -15.58 12.85
N PRO A 221 -19.43 -16.90 12.60
CA PRO A 221 -20.06 -17.91 13.41
C PRO A 221 -19.39 -17.98 14.78
N THR A 222 -20.10 -17.57 15.83
CA THR A 222 -19.72 -17.87 17.21
C THR A 222 -20.06 -19.32 17.51
N GLY A 223 -19.06 -20.06 18.01
CA GLY A 223 -19.20 -21.43 18.48
C GLY A 223 -20.32 -21.61 19.50
N ARG A 224 -20.81 -22.85 19.56
CA ARG A 224 -21.82 -23.32 20.50
C ARG A 224 -21.49 -22.90 21.94
N THR A 225 -22.40 -22.13 22.56
CA THR A 225 -22.90 -22.37 23.92
C THR A 225 -24.18 -21.55 24.11
N GLY A 226 -25.21 -22.19 24.66
CA GLY A 226 -26.56 -21.62 24.75
C GLY A 226 -26.65 -20.35 25.57
N ALA A 227 -27.54 -19.45 25.14
CA ALA A 227 -28.14 -18.46 26.00
C ALA A 227 -29.56 -18.15 25.49
N VAL A 228 -30.53 -18.40 26.37
CA VAL A 228 -31.96 -18.15 26.21
C VAL A 228 -32.18 -16.63 26.10
N CYS A 229 -32.79 -16.19 24.99
CA CYS A 229 -33.20 -14.81 24.81
C CYS A 229 -34.48 -14.56 25.63
N LYS A 230 -34.36 -13.92 26.81
CA LYS A 230 -35.52 -13.37 27.53
C LYS A 230 -36.05 -12.15 26.78
N SER A 231 -37.32 -12.20 26.41
CA SER A 231 -38.06 -11.09 25.83
C SER A 231 -38.17 -9.92 26.83
N ARG A 232 -37.91 -8.70 26.35
CA ARG A 232 -38.48 -7.48 26.91
C ARG A 232 -39.43 -6.89 25.88
N SER A 233 -40.73 -7.05 26.11
CA SER A 233 -41.76 -6.19 25.55
C SER A 233 -41.87 -4.93 26.42
N ARG A 234 -41.86 -3.78 25.74
CA ARG A 234 -42.34 -2.42 26.11
C ARG A 234 -42.43 -2.05 27.59
#